data_AF-A0A534J111-F1
#
_entry.id   AF-A0A534J111-F1
#
_cell.length_a   1.000
_cell.length_b   1.000
_cell.length_c   1.000
_cell.angle_alpha   90.00
_cell.angle_beta   90.00
_cell.angle_gamma   90.00
#
_symmetry.space_group_name_H-M   'P 1'
#
loop_
_entity.id
_entity.type
_entity.pdbx_description
1 polymer ?
#
loop_
_entity_poly.entity_id
_entity_poly.type
_entity_poly.pdbx_seq_one_letter_code
_entity_poly.pdbx_strand_id
1 'polypeptide(L)'
;MSHLIDAIHAETRGDFRTAAEHYRHLTEGGSPLDRVGIYQALARCHEKLGDVKAGGHWRRKGGKAYLELPDASMAKDERQYLALVEYRNAVQDLAGDPSLKEVASEYKAVLAENWKGGPQGLTHEGLFGGIFLMGLGDHAAATRYLFDSAEAISEQAAEAISEQAAEARDAELRAAARRAYELAHEAAMKAGNMQVAQVAKVRAFDLAQPQP
;
A
#
# COMPACT_ATOMS: atom_id res chain seq x y z
N MET A 1 6.71 -16.80 33.55
CA MET A 1 5.95 -17.22 32.34
C MET A 1 6.38 -16.29 31.21
N SER A 2 6.49 -16.76 29.97
CA SER A 2 7.04 -15.95 28.86
C SER A 2 5.98 -14.97 28.35
N HIS A 3 6.32 -13.67 28.28
CA HIS A 3 5.42 -12.65 27.73
C HIS A 3 4.84 -13.01 26.36
N LEU A 4 5.58 -13.76 25.53
CA LEU A 4 5.07 -14.21 24.22
C LEU A 4 3.89 -15.19 24.37
N ILE A 5 4.03 -16.17 25.25
CA ILE A 5 2.99 -17.18 25.51
C ILE A 5 1.76 -16.49 26.11
N ASP A 6 1.97 -15.58 27.06
CA ASP A 6 0.90 -14.85 27.72
C ASP A 6 0.16 -13.92 26.75
N ALA A 7 0.88 -13.24 25.85
CA ALA A 7 0.29 -12.41 24.78
C ALA A 7 -0.60 -13.23 23.84
N ILE A 8 -0.12 -14.39 23.37
CA ILE A 8 -0.87 -15.28 22.47
C ILE A 8 -2.12 -15.83 23.16
N HIS A 9 -2.02 -16.22 24.44
CA HIS A 9 -3.20 -16.67 25.20
C HIS A 9 -4.23 -15.56 25.41
N ALA A 10 -3.80 -14.31 25.58
CA ALA A 10 -4.71 -13.18 25.65
C ALA A 10 -5.38 -12.90 24.30
N GLU A 11 -4.59 -12.86 23.21
CA GLU A 11 -5.10 -12.62 21.85
C GLU A 11 -6.13 -13.68 21.41
N THR A 12 -5.86 -14.97 21.69
CA THR A 12 -6.78 -16.07 21.35
C THR A 12 -8.11 -16.04 22.10
N ARG A 13 -8.16 -15.38 23.27
CA ARG A 13 -9.39 -15.14 24.02
C ARG A 13 -10.09 -13.83 23.66
N GLY A 14 -9.54 -13.05 22.73
CA GLY A 14 -10.03 -11.72 22.36
C GLY A 14 -9.70 -10.62 23.37
N ASP A 15 -8.81 -10.88 24.34
CA ASP A 15 -8.33 -9.88 25.29
C ASP A 15 -7.15 -9.11 24.70
N PHE A 16 -7.44 -8.26 23.71
CA PHE A 16 -6.44 -7.51 22.97
C PHE A 16 -5.72 -6.45 23.82
N ARG A 17 -6.31 -6.03 24.96
CA ARG A 17 -5.67 -5.08 25.87
C ARG A 17 -4.50 -5.77 26.59
N THR A 18 -4.75 -6.90 27.22
CA THR A 18 -3.68 -7.67 27.89
C THR A 18 -2.67 -8.22 26.88
N ALA A 19 -3.12 -8.63 25.69
CA ALA A 19 -2.20 -9.04 24.61
C ALA A 19 -1.23 -7.91 24.25
N ALA A 20 -1.74 -6.69 24.04
CA ALA A 20 -0.91 -5.53 23.70
C ALA A 20 0.10 -5.17 24.82
N GLU A 21 -0.31 -5.27 26.08
CA GLU A 21 0.59 -5.06 27.22
C GLU A 21 1.77 -6.04 27.19
N HIS A 22 1.49 -7.34 27.00
CA HIS A 22 2.55 -8.35 26.92
C HIS A 22 3.42 -8.21 25.67
N TYR A 23 2.85 -7.95 24.49
CA TYR A 23 3.62 -7.71 23.28
C TYR A 23 4.55 -6.50 23.39
N ARG A 24 4.17 -5.46 24.15
CA ARG A 24 5.02 -4.29 24.37
C ARG A 24 6.33 -4.63 25.08
N HIS A 25 6.33 -5.60 25.99
CA HIS A 25 7.56 -6.05 26.65
C HIS A 25 8.56 -6.76 25.71
N LEU A 26 8.11 -7.12 24.51
CA LEU A 26 8.90 -7.85 23.52
C LEU A 26 9.49 -6.95 22.43
N THR A 27 9.21 -5.64 22.45
CA THR A 27 9.64 -4.72 21.38
C THR A 27 11.15 -4.46 21.35
N GLU A 28 11.86 -4.78 22.43
CA GLU A 28 13.31 -4.56 22.56
C GLU A 28 14.12 -5.86 22.59
N GLY A 29 13.45 -7.02 22.63
CA GLY A 29 14.06 -8.34 22.69
C GLY A 29 14.02 -9.09 21.36
N GLY A 30 14.64 -10.29 21.35
CA GLY A 30 14.57 -11.20 20.21
C GLY A 30 15.40 -10.78 18.99
N SER A 31 15.28 -11.56 17.91
CA SER A 31 15.91 -11.22 16.64
C SER A 31 15.23 -9.99 16.00
N PRO A 32 15.90 -9.27 15.08
CA PRO A 32 15.26 -8.18 14.35
C PRO A 32 13.97 -8.59 13.64
N LEU A 33 13.91 -9.81 13.10
CA LEU A 33 12.72 -10.33 12.43
C LEU A 33 11.58 -10.59 13.43
N ASP A 34 11.88 -11.12 14.62
CA ASP A 34 10.85 -11.31 15.67
C ASP A 34 10.20 -9.97 16.03
N ARG A 35 11.00 -8.90 16.17
CA ARG A 35 10.48 -7.57 16.50
C ARG A 35 9.50 -7.03 15.46
N VAL A 36 9.70 -7.33 14.18
CA VAL A 36 8.73 -6.98 13.12
C VAL A 36 7.39 -7.64 13.40
N GLY A 37 7.39 -8.94 13.70
CA GLY A 37 6.18 -9.68 14.08
C GLY A 37 5.51 -9.14 15.33
N ILE A 38 6.28 -8.69 16.33
CA ILE A 38 5.76 -8.02 17.53
C ILE A 38 5.08 -6.69 17.19
N TYR A 39 5.68 -5.86 16.32
CA TYR A 39 5.05 -4.60 15.89
C TYR A 39 3.74 -4.85 15.13
N GLN A 40 3.69 -5.86 14.27
CA GLN A 40 2.46 -6.25 13.58
C GLN A 40 1.38 -6.75 14.55
N ALA A 41 1.77 -7.53 15.57
CA ALA A 41 0.83 -7.98 16.61
C ALA A 41 0.27 -6.81 17.43
N LEU A 42 1.12 -5.86 17.81
CA LEU A 42 0.69 -4.63 18.48
C LEU A 42 -0.27 -3.82 17.61
N ALA A 43 0.03 -3.65 16.32
CA ALA A 43 -0.86 -2.96 15.39
C ALA A 43 -2.25 -3.60 15.33
N ARG A 44 -2.32 -4.94 15.18
CA ARG A 44 -3.60 -5.67 15.18
C ARG A 44 -4.34 -5.52 16.50
N CYS A 45 -3.65 -5.60 17.65
CA CYS A 45 -4.32 -5.44 18.95
C CYS A 45 -4.97 -4.06 19.06
N HIS A 46 -4.25 -2.99 18.69
CA HIS A 46 -4.80 -1.63 18.72
C HIS A 46 -5.94 -1.43 17.72
N GLU A 47 -5.86 -2.02 16.53
CA GLU A 47 -6.97 -2.06 15.57
C GLU A 47 -8.23 -2.71 16.18
N LYS A 48 -8.08 -3.87 16.83
CA LYS A 48 -9.20 -4.58 17.49
C LYS A 48 -9.77 -3.84 18.70
N LEU A 49 -8.97 -2.99 19.34
CA LEU A 49 -9.41 -2.11 20.42
C LEU A 49 -10.07 -0.80 19.92
N GLY A 50 -10.10 -0.57 18.61
CA GLY A 50 -10.61 0.67 18.00
C GLY A 50 -9.64 1.86 18.09
N ASP A 51 -8.42 1.65 18.57
CA ASP A 51 -7.37 2.67 18.64
C ASP A 51 -6.51 2.62 17.37
N VAL A 52 -7.14 2.97 16.25
CA VAL A 52 -6.54 2.87 14.91
C VAL A 52 -5.26 3.70 14.79
N LYS A 53 -5.17 4.86 15.45
CA LYS A 53 -3.99 5.73 15.41
C LYS A 53 -2.76 5.07 16.05
N ALA A 54 -2.91 4.46 17.22
CA ALA A 54 -1.83 3.68 17.81
C ALA A 54 -1.45 2.50 16.92
N GLY A 55 -2.43 1.85 16.28
CA GLY A 55 -2.21 0.82 15.27
C GLY A 55 -1.32 1.31 14.12
N GLY A 56 -1.61 2.49 13.57
CA GLY A 56 -0.83 3.14 12.52
C GLY A 56 0.60 3.44 12.92
N HIS A 57 0.84 3.89 14.16
CA HIS A 57 2.21 4.08 14.66
C HIS A 57 2.99 2.77 14.78
N TRP A 58 2.34 1.67 15.16
CA TRP A 58 2.97 0.35 15.18
C TRP A 58 3.26 -0.18 13.77
N ARG A 59 2.35 0.03 12.80
CA ARG A 59 2.59 -0.27 11.38
C ARG A 59 3.79 0.51 10.82
N ARG A 60 3.90 1.82 11.12
CA ARG A 60 5.09 2.61 10.78
C ARG A 60 6.37 1.99 11.32
N LYS A 61 6.39 1.58 12.60
CA LYS A 61 7.54 0.90 13.21
C LYS A 61 7.85 -0.44 12.52
N GLY A 62 6.83 -1.23 12.18
CA GLY A 62 6.96 -2.47 11.41
C GLY A 62 7.59 -2.23 10.04
N GLY A 63 7.10 -1.25 9.30
CA GLY A 63 7.63 -0.87 7.98
C GLY A 63 9.09 -0.44 8.07
N LYS A 64 9.46 0.41 9.03
CA LYS A 64 10.85 0.79 9.29
C LYS A 64 11.72 -0.42 9.65
N ALA A 65 11.23 -1.30 10.53
CA ALA A 65 11.97 -2.46 10.98
C ALA A 65 12.23 -3.46 9.84
N TYR A 66 11.30 -3.63 8.89
CA TYR A 66 11.56 -4.39 7.66
C TYR A 66 12.74 -3.82 6.87
N LEU A 67 12.80 -2.50 6.65
CA LEU A 67 13.89 -1.87 5.91
C LEU A 67 15.27 -2.02 6.57
N GLU A 68 15.29 -2.17 7.89
CA GLU A 68 16.50 -2.34 8.70
C GLU A 68 16.96 -3.80 8.80
N LEU A 69 16.19 -4.77 8.28
CA LEU A 69 16.60 -6.18 8.28
C LEU A 69 17.83 -6.40 7.38
N PRO A 70 18.80 -7.23 7.81
CA PRO A 70 19.91 -7.62 6.96
C PRO A 70 19.46 -8.61 5.87
N ASP A 71 20.19 -8.66 4.76
CA ASP A 71 19.93 -9.59 3.63
C ASP A 71 19.88 -11.06 4.09
N ALA A 72 20.68 -11.41 5.09
CA ALA A 72 20.72 -12.77 5.65
C ALA A 72 19.42 -13.17 6.38
N SER A 73 18.62 -12.20 6.82
CA SER A 73 17.31 -12.45 7.45
C SER A 73 16.17 -12.45 6.44
N MET A 74 16.27 -11.64 5.39
CA MET A 74 15.23 -11.51 4.36
C MET A 74 15.81 -10.80 3.13
N ALA A 75 15.48 -11.29 1.92
CA ALA A 75 15.93 -10.69 0.68
C ALA A 75 15.48 -9.22 0.58
N LYS A 76 16.29 -8.38 -0.09
CA LYS A 76 16.03 -6.93 -0.17
C LYS A 76 14.67 -6.61 -0.78
N ASP A 77 14.31 -7.25 -1.88
CA ASP A 77 13.06 -6.95 -2.58
C ASP A 77 11.85 -7.38 -1.75
N GLU A 78 11.95 -8.50 -1.04
CA GLU A 78 10.90 -8.99 -0.14
C GLU A 78 10.68 -8.02 1.02
N ARG A 79 11.75 -7.60 1.73
CA ARG A 79 11.59 -6.65 2.84
C ARG A 79 11.16 -5.26 2.38
N GLN A 80 11.54 -4.83 1.17
CA GLN A 80 11.06 -3.58 0.59
C GLN A 80 9.56 -3.61 0.29
N TYR A 81 9.06 -4.72 -0.25
CA TYR A 81 7.64 -4.88 -0.51
C TYR A 81 6.83 -4.98 0.80
N LEU A 82 7.29 -5.75 1.78
CA LEU A 82 6.62 -5.85 3.07
C LEU A 82 6.64 -4.51 3.82
N ALA A 83 7.75 -3.76 3.75
CA ALA A 83 7.78 -2.40 4.27
C ALA A 83 6.76 -1.49 3.58
N LEU A 84 6.62 -1.57 2.25
CA LEU A 84 5.63 -0.81 1.50
C LEU A 84 4.21 -1.07 2.01
N VAL A 85 3.86 -2.34 2.21
CA VAL A 85 2.55 -2.75 2.73
C VAL A 85 2.30 -2.20 4.13
N GLU A 86 3.29 -2.26 5.03
CA GLU A 86 3.18 -1.70 6.37
C GLU A 86 3.03 -0.16 6.36
N TYR A 87 3.80 0.54 5.53
CA TYR A 87 3.67 2.00 5.39
C TYR A 87 2.34 2.40 4.77
N ARG A 88 1.83 1.67 3.77
CA ARG A 88 0.50 1.88 3.20
C ARG A 88 -0.57 1.80 4.29
N ASN A 89 -0.53 0.73 5.07
CA ASN A 89 -1.43 0.50 6.19
C ASN A 89 -1.30 1.62 7.25
N ALA A 90 -0.08 2.07 7.54
CA ALA A 90 0.17 3.15 8.50
C ALA A 90 -0.43 4.50 8.04
N VAL A 91 -0.28 4.88 6.76
CA VAL A 91 -0.83 6.16 6.28
C VAL A 91 -2.35 6.16 6.22
N GLN A 92 -2.99 4.99 6.03
CA GLN A 92 -4.45 4.85 6.14
C GLN A 92 -4.92 5.08 7.58
N ASP A 93 -4.28 4.41 8.54
CA ASP A 93 -4.65 4.46 9.95
C ASP A 93 -4.40 5.83 10.58
N LEU A 94 -3.40 6.56 10.09
CA LEU A 94 -3.02 7.90 10.56
C LEU A 94 -3.75 9.02 9.81
N ALA A 95 -4.81 8.72 9.06
CA ALA A 95 -5.64 9.75 8.44
C ALA A 95 -6.16 10.76 9.48
N GLY A 96 -5.89 12.05 9.26
CA GLY A 96 -6.25 13.12 10.19
C GLY A 96 -5.37 13.20 11.45
N ASP A 97 -4.32 12.39 11.56
CA ASP A 97 -3.31 12.51 12.61
C ASP A 97 -2.21 13.52 12.22
N PRO A 98 -1.71 14.38 13.14
CA PRO A 98 -0.65 15.33 12.84
C PRO A 98 0.65 14.70 12.34
N SER A 99 0.93 13.45 12.75
CA SER A 99 2.13 12.72 12.31
C SER A 99 2.08 12.28 10.85
N LEU A 100 0.90 12.28 10.21
CA LEU A 100 0.71 11.80 8.84
C LEU A 100 1.68 12.45 7.86
N LYS A 101 2.03 13.73 8.03
CA LYS A 101 2.95 14.43 7.14
C LYS A 101 4.33 13.76 7.08
N GLU A 102 4.84 13.30 8.22
CA GLU A 102 6.12 12.60 8.30
C GLU A 102 6.01 11.21 7.67
N VAL A 103 4.99 10.45 8.06
CA VAL A 103 4.77 9.07 7.58
C VAL A 103 4.48 9.03 6.08
N ALA A 104 3.79 10.04 5.54
CA ALA A 104 3.55 10.17 4.11
C ALA A 104 4.85 10.34 3.31
N SER A 105 5.83 11.06 3.86
CA SER A 105 7.14 11.20 3.22
C SER A 105 7.91 9.89 3.20
N GLU A 106 7.85 9.12 4.29
CA GLU A 106 8.46 7.78 4.38
C GLU A 106 7.78 6.80 3.41
N TYR A 107 6.45 6.74 3.41
CA TYR A 107 5.66 5.93 2.49
C TYR A 107 6.00 6.26 1.03
N LYS A 108 6.06 7.55 0.66
CA LYS A 108 6.41 7.98 -0.69
C LYS A 108 7.81 7.49 -1.10
N ALA A 109 8.78 7.54 -0.19
CA ALA A 109 10.13 7.07 -0.47
C ALA A 109 10.16 5.55 -0.71
N VAL A 110 9.45 4.78 0.12
CA VAL A 110 9.39 3.31 -0.02
C VAL A 110 8.62 2.91 -1.28
N LEU A 111 7.51 3.59 -1.60
CA LEU A 111 6.78 3.39 -2.85
C LEU A 111 7.68 3.66 -4.05
N ALA A 112 8.41 4.79 -4.05
CA ALA A 112 9.33 5.13 -5.13
C ALA A 112 10.47 4.10 -5.31
N GLU A 113 10.98 3.51 -4.22
CA GLU A 113 12.00 2.46 -4.29
C GLU A 113 11.44 1.19 -4.94
N ASN A 114 10.27 0.72 -4.49
CA ASN A 114 9.59 -0.45 -5.07
C ASN A 114 9.18 -0.21 -6.53
N TRP A 115 8.87 1.04 -6.90
CA TRP A 115 8.44 1.40 -8.25
C TRP A 115 9.58 1.51 -9.28
N LYS A 116 10.86 1.32 -8.88
CA LYS A 116 12.00 1.40 -9.81
C LYS A 116 11.94 0.36 -10.92
N GLY A 117 11.36 -0.81 -10.64
CA GLY A 117 11.16 -1.90 -11.61
C GLY A 117 9.94 -1.73 -12.50
N GLY A 118 9.12 -0.68 -12.28
CA GLY A 118 7.86 -0.47 -12.98
C GLY A 118 6.62 -0.94 -12.17
N PRO A 119 5.42 -0.77 -12.75
CA PRO A 119 4.14 -1.07 -12.10
C PRO A 119 3.77 -2.56 -12.01
N GLN A 120 4.47 -3.44 -12.73
CA GLN A 120 4.13 -4.86 -12.80
C GLN A 120 4.19 -5.51 -11.39
N GLY A 121 3.09 -6.14 -10.98
CA GLY A 121 2.93 -6.70 -9.63
C GLY A 121 2.63 -5.68 -8.52
N LEU A 122 2.59 -4.38 -8.84
CA LEU A 122 2.39 -3.29 -7.88
C LEU A 122 1.20 -2.40 -8.22
N THR A 123 0.33 -2.79 -9.16
CA THR A 123 -0.79 -1.96 -9.62
C THR A 123 -1.72 -1.53 -8.47
N HIS A 124 -1.99 -2.42 -7.50
CA HIS A 124 -2.73 -2.06 -6.29
C HIS A 124 -2.03 -0.97 -5.47
N GLU A 125 -0.72 -1.10 -5.27
CA GLU A 125 0.08 -0.14 -4.50
C GLU A 125 0.21 1.21 -5.22
N GLY A 126 0.29 1.20 -6.55
CA GLY A 126 0.31 2.42 -7.36
C GLY A 126 -1.03 3.14 -7.39
N LEU A 127 -2.15 2.41 -7.49
CA LEU A 127 -3.48 3.01 -7.38
C LEU A 127 -3.69 3.63 -6.00
N PHE A 128 -3.36 2.90 -4.94
CA PHE A 128 -3.43 3.42 -3.58
C PHE A 128 -2.55 4.67 -3.43
N GLY A 129 -1.27 4.57 -3.79
CA GLY A 129 -0.30 5.66 -3.66
C GLY A 129 -0.71 6.88 -4.47
N GLY A 130 -1.23 6.67 -5.67
CA GLY A 130 -1.78 7.69 -6.54
C GLY A 130 -2.92 8.46 -5.90
N ILE A 131 -3.94 7.77 -5.40
CA ILE A 131 -5.10 8.37 -4.72
C ILE A 131 -4.67 9.08 -3.44
N PHE A 132 -3.81 8.46 -2.64
CA PHE A 132 -3.31 9.03 -1.39
C PHE A 132 -2.55 10.33 -1.63
N LEU A 133 -1.58 10.33 -2.56
CA LEU A 133 -0.78 11.51 -2.89
C LEU A 133 -1.62 12.62 -3.52
N MET A 134 -2.64 12.26 -4.31
CA MET A 134 -3.61 13.20 -4.83
C MET A 134 -4.39 13.89 -3.71
N GLY A 135 -4.80 13.15 -2.67
CA GLY A 135 -5.44 13.68 -1.47
C GLY A 135 -4.54 14.64 -0.66
N LEU A 136 -3.22 14.45 -0.73
CA LEU A 136 -2.22 15.36 -0.13
C LEU A 136 -1.87 16.56 -1.00
N GLY A 137 -2.43 16.66 -2.21
CA GLY A 137 -2.11 17.72 -3.17
C GLY A 137 -0.82 17.50 -3.98
N ASP A 138 -0.16 16.35 -3.83
CA ASP A 138 1.00 15.98 -4.66
C ASP A 138 0.53 15.38 -5.99
N HIS A 139 -0.07 16.25 -6.80
CA HIS A 139 -0.69 15.87 -8.06
C HIS A 139 0.32 15.37 -9.09
N ALA A 140 1.57 15.83 -9.04
CA ALA A 140 2.62 15.38 -9.95
C ALA A 140 3.00 13.92 -9.70
N ALA A 141 3.24 13.54 -8.44
CA ALA A 141 3.52 12.15 -8.10
C ALA A 141 2.28 11.26 -8.29
N ALA A 142 1.10 11.75 -7.92
CA ALA A 142 -0.16 11.03 -8.13
C ALA A 142 -0.39 10.67 -9.60
N THR A 143 -0.17 11.63 -10.50
CA THR A 143 -0.28 11.43 -11.96
C THR A 143 0.55 10.24 -12.42
N ARG A 144 1.81 10.16 -11.98
CA ARG A 144 2.72 9.08 -12.37
C ARG A 144 2.19 7.72 -11.93
N TYR A 145 1.90 7.54 -10.65
CA TYR A 145 1.48 6.24 -10.13
C TYR A 145 0.13 5.78 -10.71
N LEU A 146 -0.83 6.70 -10.87
CA LEU A 146 -2.13 6.40 -11.47
C LEU A 146 -1.98 6.01 -12.95
N PHE A 147 -1.19 6.77 -13.71
CA PHE A 147 -1.00 6.53 -15.14
C PHE A 147 -0.24 5.22 -15.39
N ASP A 148 0.89 5.00 -14.71
CA ASP A 148 1.69 3.79 -14.85
C ASP A 148 0.88 2.53 -14.46
N SER A 149 0.08 2.63 -13.40
CA SER A 149 -0.82 1.54 -12.99
C SER A 149 -1.92 1.30 -14.03
N ALA A 150 -2.47 2.36 -14.62
CA ALA A 150 -3.51 2.26 -15.65
C ALA A 150 -3.00 1.57 -16.91
N GLU A 151 -1.79 1.91 -17.38
CA GLU A 151 -1.14 1.21 -18.52
C GLU A 151 -0.96 -0.28 -18.20
N ALA A 152 -0.40 -0.62 -17.04
CA ALA A 152 -0.18 -2.02 -16.67
C ALA A 152 -1.48 -2.84 -16.53
N ILE A 153 -2.55 -2.25 -15.99
CA ILE A 153 -3.86 -2.91 -15.90
C ILE A 153 -4.48 -3.05 -17.31
N SER A 154 -4.31 -2.05 -18.18
CA SER A 154 -4.78 -2.11 -19.56
C SER A 154 -4.06 -3.19 -20.38
N GLU A 155 -2.76 -3.39 -20.17
CA GLU A 155 -1.99 -4.47 -20.79
C GLU A 155 -2.49 -5.84 -20.32
N GLN A 156 -2.72 -6.01 -19.01
CA GLN A 156 -3.28 -7.25 -18.44
C GLN A 156 -4.67 -7.58 -19.01
N ALA A 157 -5.50 -6.56 -19.26
CA ALA A 157 -6.80 -6.72 -19.90
C ALA A 157 -6.63 -7.26 -21.34
N ALA A 158 -5.70 -6.69 -22.11
CA ALA A 158 -5.44 -7.10 -23.49
C ALA A 158 -4.88 -8.53 -23.62
N GLU A 159 -4.16 -9.03 -22.62
CA GLU A 159 -3.60 -10.39 -22.61
C GLU A 159 -4.62 -11.48 -22.26
N ALA A 160 -5.75 -11.15 -21.63
CA ALA A 160 -6.70 -12.12 -21.09
C ALA A 160 -7.57 -12.84 -22.16
N ILE A 161 -7.29 -12.73 -23.47
CA ILE A 161 -8.20 -13.17 -24.55
C ILE A 161 -8.14 -14.71 -24.80
N SER A 162 -8.29 -15.55 -23.77
CA SER A 162 -8.63 -16.97 -23.99
C SER A 162 -9.55 -17.54 -22.92
N GLU A 163 -10.70 -18.04 -23.36
CA GLU A 163 -11.80 -18.72 -22.64
C GLU A 163 -12.83 -17.82 -21.92
N GLN A 164 -14.09 -18.28 -21.89
CA GLN A 164 -15.28 -17.52 -21.47
C GLN A 164 -15.25 -16.96 -20.02
N ALA A 165 -14.40 -17.49 -19.14
CA ALA A 165 -14.16 -16.90 -17.81
C ALA A 165 -13.32 -15.61 -17.88
N ALA A 166 -12.66 -15.37 -19.01
CA ALA A 166 -11.82 -14.21 -19.22
C ALA A 166 -12.58 -12.97 -19.68
N GLU A 167 -13.77 -13.10 -20.28
CA GLU A 167 -14.57 -11.94 -20.74
C GLU A 167 -15.06 -11.07 -19.57
N ALA A 168 -15.56 -11.67 -18.48
CA ALA A 168 -16.01 -10.93 -17.30
C ALA A 168 -14.83 -10.27 -16.57
N ARG A 169 -13.71 -10.98 -16.45
CA ARG A 169 -12.48 -10.48 -15.84
C ARG A 169 -11.84 -9.37 -16.67
N ASP A 170 -11.87 -9.47 -17.99
CA ASP A 170 -11.43 -8.43 -18.92
C ASP A 170 -12.26 -7.16 -18.75
N ALA A 171 -13.59 -7.28 -18.68
CA ALA A 171 -14.47 -6.13 -18.46
C ALA A 171 -14.15 -5.37 -17.16
N GLU A 172 -13.88 -6.09 -16.07
CA GLU A 172 -13.47 -5.50 -14.79
C GLU A 172 -12.09 -4.81 -14.88
N LEU A 173 -11.10 -5.45 -15.50
CA LEU A 173 -9.77 -4.87 -15.68
C LEU A 173 -9.81 -3.63 -16.58
N ARG A 174 -10.59 -3.65 -17.67
CA ARG A 174 -10.82 -2.49 -18.54
C ARG A 174 -11.47 -1.34 -17.79
N ALA A 175 -12.49 -1.63 -16.98
CA ALA A 175 -13.15 -0.61 -16.15
C ALA A 175 -12.19 0.00 -15.11
N ALA A 176 -11.37 -0.84 -14.46
CA ALA A 176 -10.36 -0.40 -13.51
C ALA A 176 -9.27 0.48 -14.18
N ALA A 177 -8.72 0.04 -15.32
CA ALA A 177 -7.74 0.81 -16.09
C ALA A 177 -8.32 2.16 -16.52
N ARG A 178 -9.54 2.16 -17.08
CA ARG A 178 -10.25 3.39 -17.45
C ARG A 178 -10.37 4.34 -16.26
N ARG A 179 -10.83 3.84 -15.11
CA ARG A 179 -10.98 4.68 -13.92
C ARG A 179 -9.65 5.25 -13.44
N ALA A 180 -8.59 4.46 -13.50
CA ALA A 180 -7.24 4.90 -13.17
C ALA A 180 -6.75 6.01 -14.12
N TYR A 181 -6.99 5.89 -15.43
CA TYR A 181 -6.69 6.96 -16.39
C TYR A 181 -7.52 8.23 -16.15
N GLU A 182 -8.80 8.11 -15.79
CA GLU A 182 -9.63 9.28 -15.44
C GLU A 182 -9.04 10.04 -14.24
N LEU A 183 -8.59 9.32 -13.22
CA LEU A 183 -7.91 9.92 -12.06
C LEU A 183 -6.54 10.49 -12.43
N ALA A 184 -5.77 9.79 -13.27
CA ALA A 184 -4.49 10.28 -13.78
C ALA A 184 -4.66 11.58 -14.58
N HIS A 185 -5.72 11.68 -15.39
CA HIS A 185 -6.10 12.90 -16.10
C HIS A 185 -6.39 14.05 -15.11
N GLU A 186 -7.21 13.81 -14.10
CA GLU A 186 -7.54 14.84 -13.10
C GLU A 186 -6.28 15.33 -12.36
N ALA A 187 -5.44 14.41 -11.91
CA ALA A 187 -4.18 14.73 -11.25
C ALA A 187 -3.24 15.51 -12.20
N ALA A 188 -3.12 15.08 -13.46
CA ALA A 188 -2.26 15.73 -14.44
C ALA A 188 -2.69 17.17 -14.74
N MET A 189 -4.01 17.40 -14.85
CA MET A 189 -4.58 18.75 -15.02
C MET A 189 -4.22 19.66 -13.84
N LYS A 190 -4.36 19.17 -12.60
CA LYS A 190 -3.99 19.94 -11.40
C LYS A 190 -2.47 20.17 -11.27
N ALA A 191 -1.67 19.24 -11.78
CA ALA A 191 -0.21 19.37 -11.83
C ALA A 191 0.30 20.24 -12.99
N GLY A 192 -0.59 20.68 -13.90
CA GLY A 192 -0.21 21.43 -15.12
C GLY A 192 0.46 20.57 -16.20
N ASN A 193 0.41 19.24 -16.11
CA ASN A 193 0.98 18.32 -17.10
C ASN A 193 -0.04 18.00 -18.21
N MET A 194 -0.23 18.96 -19.11
CA MET A 194 -1.24 18.87 -20.19
C MET A 194 -1.00 17.70 -21.15
N GLN A 195 0.27 17.31 -21.36
CA GLN A 195 0.60 16.18 -22.24
C GLN A 195 0.05 14.88 -21.67
N VAL A 196 0.38 14.57 -20.40
CA VAL A 196 -0.13 13.35 -19.74
C VAL A 196 -1.64 13.42 -19.56
N ALA A 197 -2.19 14.58 -19.23
CA ALA A 197 -3.63 14.77 -19.13
C ALA A 197 -4.35 14.38 -20.43
N GLN A 198 -3.84 14.82 -21.59
CA GLN A 198 -4.45 14.51 -22.87
C GLN A 198 -4.33 13.02 -23.21
N VAL A 199 -3.17 12.40 -22.97
CA VAL A 199 -2.97 10.96 -23.22
C VAL A 199 -3.92 10.13 -22.34
N ALA A 200 -3.97 10.42 -21.03
CA ALA A 200 -4.84 9.71 -20.10
C ALA A 200 -6.32 9.82 -20.49
N LYS A 201 -6.76 11.00 -20.96
CA LYS A 201 -8.12 11.21 -21.47
C LYS A 201 -8.42 10.34 -22.70
N VAL A 202 -7.50 10.27 -23.65
CA VAL A 202 -7.65 9.45 -24.86
C VAL A 202 -7.71 7.96 -24.49
N ARG A 203 -6.78 7.48 -23.65
CA ARG A 203 -6.77 6.09 -23.15
C ARG A 203 -8.07 5.70 -22.44
N ALA A 204 -8.58 6.56 -21.56
CA ALA A 204 -9.86 6.34 -20.88
C ALA A 204 -11.04 6.27 -21.87
N PHE A 205 -11.02 7.12 -22.90
CA PHE A 205 -12.04 7.12 -23.96
C PHE A 205 -12.01 5.84 -24.79
N ASP A 206 -10.81 5.38 -25.19
CA ASP A 206 -10.61 4.16 -25.99
C ASP A 206 -11.10 2.92 -25.22
N LEU A 207 -10.81 2.85 -23.92
CA LEU A 207 -11.28 1.75 -23.06
C LEU A 207 -12.80 1.77 -22.83
N ALA A 208 -13.45 2.91 -23.01
CA ALA A 208 -14.91 3.02 -22.90
C ALA A 208 -15.64 2.53 -24.16
N GLN A 209 -14.95 2.40 -25.31
CA GLN A 209 -15.55 1.89 -26.53
C GLN A 209 -15.74 0.37 -26.43
N PRO A 210 -16.80 -0.18 -27.06
CA PRO A 210 -16.92 -1.63 -27.25
C PRO A 210 -15.68 -2.13 -28.02
N GLN A 211 -15.16 -3.30 -27.64
CA GLN A 211 -14.12 -3.92 -28.47
C GLN A 211 -14.72 -4.29 -29.85
N PRO A 212 -13.97 -4.05 -30.94
CA PRO A 212 -14.40 -4.42 -32.29
C PRO A 212 -14.51 -5.93 -32.50
#